data_AF-A0A495I341-F1
#
_entry.id   AF-A0A495I341-F1
#
_cell.length_a   1.000
_cell.length_b   1.000
_cell.length_c   1.000
_cell.angle_alpha   90.00
_cell.angle_beta   90.00
_cell.angle_gamma   90.00
#
_symmetry.space_group_name_H-M   'P 1'
#
loop_
_entity.id
_entity.type
_entity.pdbx_description
1 polymer ?
#
loop_
_entity_poly.entity_id
_entity_poly.type
_entity_poly.pdbx_seq_one_letter_code
_entity_poly.pdbx_strand_id
1 'polypeptide(L)' 'MSDHNTSHAPETHSADAVENVVPLMPVVLPVVGGIMMFLLAFIAVTMA' A
#
# COMPACT_ATOMS: atom_id res chain seq x y z
N MET A 1 -6.92 38.02 27.30
CA MET A 1 -6.55 37.95 25.88
C MET A 1 -5.58 36.80 25.73
N SER A 2 -6.03 35.68 25.18
CA SER A 2 -5.19 34.50 24.94
C SER A 2 -4.56 34.66 23.57
N ASP A 3 -3.36 35.24 23.54
CA ASP A 3 -2.66 35.55 22.30
C ASP A 3 -2.16 34.27 21.61
N HIS A 4 -2.43 34.25 20.32
CA HIS A 4 -2.41 33.16 19.38
C HIS A 4 -0.98 32.87 18.90
N ASN A 5 -0.48 31.64 19.06
CA ASN A 5 0.48 31.09 18.09
C ASN A 5 0.52 29.56 18.17
N THR A 6 -0.51 28.92 17.59
CA THR A 6 -0.32 27.57 17.06
C THR A 6 0.69 27.72 15.92
N SER A 7 1.97 27.61 16.26
CA SER A 7 3.02 27.43 15.27
C SER A 7 2.73 26.11 14.58
N HIS A 8 1.98 26.15 13.48
CA HIS A 8 2.01 25.12 12.45
C HIS A 8 3.44 25.10 11.92
N ALA A 9 4.34 24.47 12.66
CA ALA A 9 5.58 24.00 12.10
C ALA A 9 5.18 23.16 10.88
N PRO A 10 5.83 23.31 9.72
CA PRO A 10 5.63 22.37 8.64
C PRO A 10 6.13 21.03 9.17
N GLU A 11 5.20 20.22 9.67
CA GLU A 11 5.42 18.82 9.97
C GLU A 11 6.03 18.27 8.69
N THR A 12 7.33 17.97 8.72
CA THR A 12 8.02 17.40 7.58
C THR A 12 7.46 16.00 7.49
N HIS A 13 6.33 15.84 6.78
CA HIS A 13 5.65 14.56 6.62
C HIS A 13 6.70 13.61 6.04
N SER A 14 7.31 12.81 6.91
CA SER A 14 8.20 11.74 6.49
C SER A 14 7.36 10.91 5.54
N ALA A 15 7.80 10.73 4.29
CA ALA A 15 7.02 10.06 3.27
C ALA A 15 6.47 8.73 3.82
N ASP A 16 5.20 8.77 4.25
CA ASP A 16 4.61 7.66 4.96
C ASP A 16 4.50 6.54 3.94
N ALA A 17 5.16 5.42 4.22
CA ALA A 17 5.23 4.30 3.27
C ALA A 17 3.83 3.87 2.81
N VAL A 18 2.82 4.05 3.66
CA VAL A 18 1.42 3.82 3.36
C VAL A 18 0.89 4.81 2.31
N GLU A 19 1.15 6.11 2.43
CA GLU A 19 0.70 7.14 1.49
C GLU A 19 1.23 6.89 0.07
N ASN A 20 2.43 6.31 -0.04
CA ASN A 20 3.02 5.95 -1.32
C ASN A 20 2.49 4.62 -1.90
N VAL A 21 1.96 3.73 -1.05
CA VAL A 21 1.38 2.42 -1.46
C VAL A 21 -0.10 2.51 -1.78
N VAL A 22 -0.86 3.41 -1.15
CA VAL A 22 -2.31 3.57 -1.35
C VAL A 22 -2.69 3.78 -2.82
N PRO A 23 -1.99 4.63 -3.61
CA PRO A 23 -2.29 4.78 -5.04
C PRO A 23 -2.05 3.51 -5.86
N LEU A 24 -1.16 2.63 -5.38
CA LEU A 24 -0.79 1.37 -6.04
C LEU A 24 -1.67 0.20 -5.62
N MET A 25 -2.46 0.31 -4.54
CA MET A 25 -3.36 -0.78 -4.07
C MET A 25 -4.25 -1.38 -5.17
N PRO A 26 -4.89 -0.58 -6.05
CA PRO A 26 -5.71 -1.13 -7.14
C PRO A 26 -4.94 -2.02 -8.11
N VAL A 27 -3.62 -1.89 -8.19
CA VAL A 27 -2.75 -2.70 -9.07
C VAL A 27 -2.13 -3.85 -8.30
N VAL A 28 -1.65 -3.62 -7.08
CA VAL A 28 -1.02 -4.64 -6.25
C VAL A 28 -1.99 -5.77 -5.91
N LEU A 29 -3.26 -5.45 -5.60
CA LEU A 29 -4.25 -6.47 -5.23
C LEU A 29 -4.53 -7.46 -6.39
N PRO A 30 -4.83 -7.03 -7.63
CA PRO A 30 -4.96 -7.94 -8.77
C PRO A 30 -3.68 -8.70 -9.10
N VAL A 31 -2.50 -8.06 -9.03
CA VAL A 31 -1.23 -8.72 -9.36
C VAL A 31 -0.94 -9.85 -8.38
N VAL A 32 -1.02 -9.59 -7.08
CA VAL A 32 -0.80 -10.60 -6.04
C VAL A 32 -1.84 -11.71 -6.13
N GLY A 33 -3.12 -11.35 -6.34
CA GLY A 33 -4.19 -12.33 -6.55
C GLY A 33 -3.94 -13.21 -7.78
N GLY A 34 -3.51 -12.63 -8.90
CA GLY A 34 -3.17 -13.35 -10.12
C GLY A 34 -1.98 -14.29 -9.94
N ILE A 35 -0.93 -13.86 -9.24
CA ILE A 35 0.20 -14.70 -8.87
C ILE A 35 -0.28 -15.87 -8.02
N MET A 36 -1.09 -15.63 -6.99
CA MET A 36 -1.64 -16.69 -6.15
C MET A 36 -2.44 -17.72 -6.98
N MET A 37 -3.34 -17.27 -7.86
CA MET A 37 -4.13 -18.15 -8.73
C MET A 37 -3.24 -18.96 -9.69
N PHE A 38 -2.23 -18.31 -10.29
CA PHE A 38 -1.28 -18.97 -11.16
C PHE A 38 -0.48 -20.05 -10.44
N LEU A 39 0.02 -19.74 -9.24
CA LEU A 39 0.73 -20.72 -8.41
C LEU A 39 -0.16 -21.90 -8.03
N LEU A 40 -1.42 -21.65 -7.64
CA LEU A 40 -2.39 -22.71 -7.35
C LEU A 40 -2.66 -23.59 -8.58
N ALA A 41 -2.85 -22.99 -9.75
CA ALA A 41 -3.05 -23.71 -11.01
C ALA A 41 -1.81 -24.53 -11.39
N PHE A 42 -0.61 -23.97 -11.22
CA PHE A 42 0.65 -24.67 -11.47
C PHE A 42 0.79 -25.90 -10.57
N ILE A 43 0.54 -25.76 -9.26
CA ILE A 43 0.57 -26.88 -8.32
C ILE A 43 -0.43 -27.97 -8.74
N ALA A 44 -1.65 -27.58 -9.11
CA ALA A 44 -2.67 -28.52 -9.56
C ALA A 44 -2.25 -29.33 -10.80
N VAL A 45 -1.57 -28.71 -11.76
CA VAL A 45 -1.01 -29.42 -12.93
C VAL A 45 0.12 -30.37 -12.52
N THR A 46 1.00 -29.96 -11.59
CA THR A 46 2.17 -30.76 -11.21
C THR A 46 1.86 -31.94 -10.28
N MET A 47 0.70 -31.95 -9.61
CA MET A 47 0.26 -33.04 -8.73
C MET A 47 -0.70 -34.03 -9.38
N ALA A 48 -1.15 -33.77 -10.61
CA ALA A 48 -1.88 -34.74 -11.42
C ALA A 48 -0.93 -35.81 -11.98
#